data_AF-A0A7T1MP25-F1
#
_entry.id   AF-A0A7T1MP25-F1
#
_cell.length_a   1.000
_cell.length_b   1.000
_cell.length_c   1.000
_cell.angle_alpha   90.00
_cell.angle_beta   90.00
_cell.angle_gamma   90.00
#
_symmetry.space_group_name_H-M   'P 1'
#
loop_
_entity.id
_entity.type
_entity.pdbx_description
1 polymer ?
#
loop_
_entity_poly.entity_id
_entity_poly.type
_entity_poly.pdbx_seq_one_letter_code
_entity_poly.pdbx_strand_id
1 'polypeptide(L)'
;MRSHWQRVTEMLRKQFPKAVPVMDAARDDVLAFLHFPQEHWRKIWSTNPLERLNKEIKRRTNVVGIFPNDAAIVRLVGSQLLEQQEEWQLERRRFFSEATMAKIPEPEEPLELTEADPTKKAAATIR
;
A
#
# COMPACT_ATOMS: atom_id res chain seq x y z
N MET A 1 16.13 -12.03 -4.60
CA MET A 1 15.57 -10.71 -4.24
C MET A 1 16.45 -9.94 -3.26
N ARG A 2 16.88 -10.54 -2.12
CA ARG A 2 17.76 -9.87 -1.15
C ARG A 2 19.12 -9.41 -1.73
N SER A 3 19.74 -10.20 -2.59
CA SER A 3 20.96 -9.82 -3.33
C SER A 3 20.72 -8.72 -4.36
N HIS A 4 19.53 -8.73 -5.00
CA HIS A 4 19.11 -7.69 -5.93
C HIS A 4 18.96 -6.34 -5.20
N TRP A 5 18.35 -6.34 -4.01
CA TRP A 5 18.22 -5.16 -3.15
C TRP A 5 19.57 -4.52 -2.83
N GLN A 6 20.54 -5.34 -2.40
CA GLN A 6 21.90 -4.88 -2.10
C GLN A 6 22.57 -4.25 -3.31
N ARG A 7 22.47 -4.90 -4.49
CA ARG A 7 23.04 -4.34 -5.73
C ARG A 7 22.42 -2.99 -6.07
N VAL A 8 21.09 -2.84 -5.97
CA VAL A 8 20.42 -1.56 -6.26
C VAL A 8 20.82 -0.49 -5.25
N THR A 9 20.91 -0.84 -3.97
CA THR A 9 21.36 0.07 -2.91
C THR A 9 22.76 0.58 -3.20
N GLU A 10 23.67 -0.30 -3.64
CA GLU A 10 25.04 0.07 -3.98
C GLU A 10 25.11 0.95 -5.24
N MET A 11 24.30 0.65 -6.26
CA MET A 11 24.19 1.52 -7.44
C MET A 11 23.72 2.93 -7.07
N LEU A 12 22.74 3.04 -6.17
CA LEU A 12 22.19 4.32 -5.74
C LEU A 12 23.11 5.09 -4.80
N ARG A 13 24.05 4.41 -4.11
CA ARG A 13 25.01 5.04 -3.19
C ARG A 13 25.77 6.21 -3.82
N LYS A 14 26.19 6.06 -5.09
CA LYS A 14 26.98 7.08 -5.79
C LYS A 14 26.17 8.32 -6.17
N GLN A 15 24.93 8.14 -6.63
CA GLN A 15 24.10 9.24 -7.15
C GLN A 15 23.17 9.85 -6.09
N PHE A 16 22.69 9.03 -5.16
CA PHE A 16 21.71 9.38 -4.14
C PHE A 16 22.14 8.84 -2.77
N PRO A 17 23.24 9.35 -2.19
CA PRO A 17 23.78 8.84 -0.92
C PRO A 17 22.78 8.92 0.24
N LYS A 18 21.86 9.91 0.20
CA LYS A 18 20.79 10.07 1.20
C LYS A 18 19.70 8.98 1.14
N ALA A 19 19.60 8.25 0.02
CA ALA A 19 18.61 7.18 -0.12
C ALA A 19 19.05 5.89 0.60
N VAL A 20 20.37 5.68 0.76
CA VAL A 20 20.91 4.43 1.35
C VAL A 20 20.38 4.18 2.77
N PRO A 21 20.40 5.14 3.71
CA PRO A 21 19.84 4.91 5.05
C PRO A 21 18.35 4.56 5.03
N VAL A 22 17.58 5.16 4.10
CA VAL A 22 16.14 4.88 3.95
C VAL A 22 15.93 3.47 3.40
N MET A 23 16.74 3.05 2.43
CA MET A 23 16.70 1.69 1.90
C MET A 23 17.09 0.66 2.96
N ASP A 24 18.13 0.90 3.74
CA ASP A 24 18.55 -0.04 4.79
C ASP A 24 17.47 -0.19 5.87
N ALA A 25 16.88 0.93 6.31
CA ALA A 25 15.79 0.92 7.29
C ALA A 25 14.50 0.24 6.77
N ALA A 26 14.17 0.43 5.50
CA ALA A 26 12.95 -0.12 4.90
C ALA A 26 13.12 -1.54 4.33
N ARG A 27 14.31 -2.12 4.39
CA ARG A 27 14.63 -3.39 3.71
C ARG A 27 13.71 -4.53 4.11
N ASP A 28 13.49 -4.71 5.40
CA ASP A 28 12.70 -5.84 5.90
C ASP A 28 11.20 -5.61 5.65
N ASP A 29 10.71 -4.38 5.85
CA ASP A 29 9.34 -3.95 5.49
C ASP A 29 9.05 -4.21 4.00
N VAL A 30 9.94 -3.78 3.10
CA VAL A 30 9.75 -3.88 1.65
C VAL A 30 9.89 -5.31 1.16
N LEU A 31 10.70 -6.15 1.81
CA LEU A 31 10.88 -7.55 1.43
C LEU A 31 9.91 -8.51 2.13
N ALA A 32 9.06 -8.00 3.03
CA ALA A 32 8.07 -8.79 3.76
C ALA A 32 7.10 -9.54 2.82
N PHE A 33 6.79 -8.99 1.64
CA PHE A 33 5.90 -9.66 0.68
C PHE A 33 6.44 -11.01 0.17
N LEU A 34 7.73 -11.30 0.34
CA LEU A 34 8.33 -12.58 -0.04
C LEU A 34 7.80 -13.76 0.79
N HIS A 35 7.15 -13.50 1.93
CA HIS A 35 6.48 -14.54 2.73
C HIS A 35 5.15 -14.99 2.11
N PHE A 36 4.59 -14.23 1.15
CA PHE A 36 3.39 -14.63 0.43
C PHE A 36 3.73 -15.55 -0.75
N PRO A 37 2.79 -16.41 -1.18
CA PRO A 37 2.91 -17.16 -2.43
C PRO A 37 3.28 -16.28 -3.63
N GLN A 38 4.11 -16.79 -4.54
CA GLN A 38 4.60 -16.01 -5.70
C GLN A 38 3.46 -15.51 -6.61
N GLU A 39 2.37 -16.25 -6.67
CA GLU A 39 1.12 -15.87 -7.35
C GLU A 39 0.48 -14.58 -6.80
N HIS A 40 0.91 -14.11 -5.62
CA HIS A 40 0.43 -12.89 -4.97
C HIS A 40 1.34 -11.69 -5.15
N TRP A 41 2.63 -11.89 -5.43
CA TRP A 41 3.62 -10.81 -5.46
C TRP A 41 3.21 -9.67 -6.38
N ARG A 42 2.73 -10.00 -7.59
CA ARG A 42 2.32 -8.98 -8.57
C ARG A 42 1.16 -8.12 -8.07
N LYS A 43 0.26 -8.70 -7.28
CA LYS A 43 -0.89 -8.00 -6.71
C LYS A 43 -0.46 -7.14 -5.52
N ILE A 44 0.46 -7.64 -4.69
CA ILE A 44 0.96 -6.94 -3.50
C ILE A 44 1.79 -5.71 -3.87
N TRP A 45 2.71 -5.83 -4.84
CA TRP A 45 3.61 -4.72 -5.18
C TRP A 45 2.99 -3.65 -6.09
N SER A 46 1.78 -3.88 -6.61
CA SER A 46 1.21 -3.03 -7.67
C SER A 46 0.47 -1.87 -7.04
N THR A 47 0.87 -0.65 -7.39
CA THR A 47 0.20 0.57 -6.95
C THR A 47 -1.00 0.93 -7.83
N ASN A 48 -1.21 0.25 -8.96
CA ASN A 48 -2.27 0.58 -9.93
C ASN A 48 -3.68 0.65 -9.32
N PRO A 49 -4.12 -0.30 -8.48
CA PRO A 49 -5.46 -0.20 -7.88
C PRO A 49 -5.60 1.00 -6.95
N LEU A 50 -4.56 1.27 -6.15
CA LEU A 50 -4.53 2.42 -5.24
C LEU A 50 -4.50 3.74 -6.00
N GLU A 51 -3.69 3.84 -7.06
CA GLU A 51 -3.63 5.02 -7.93
C GLU A 51 -4.96 5.28 -8.64
N ARG A 52 -5.64 4.21 -9.12
CA ARG A 52 -6.98 4.31 -9.71
C ARG A 52 -7.98 4.87 -8.71
N LEU A 53 -8.00 4.33 -7.49
CA LEU A 53 -8.88 4.79 -6.42
C LEU A 53 -8.59 6.25 -6.05
N ASN A 54 -7.32 6.62 -5.89
CA ASN A 54 -6.92 8.00 -5.59
C ASN A 54 -7.32 8.97 -6.71
N LYS A 55 -7.19 8.56 -7.97
CA LYS A 55 -7.65 9.36 -9.12
C LYS A 55 -9.16 9.56 -9.09
N GLU A 56 -9.92 8.53 -8.74
CA GLU A 56 -11.37 8.60 -8.63
C GLU A 56 -11.82 9.51 -7.50
N ILE A 57 -11.22 9.38 -6.32
CA ILE A 57 -11.47 10.27 -5.18
C ILE A 57 -11.20 11.73 -5.60
N LYS A 58 -10.03 12.01 -6.17
CA LYS A 58 -9.68 13.36 -6.66
C LYS A 58 -10.71 13.89 -7.68
N ARG A 59 -11.14 13.05 -8.62
CA ARG A 59 -12.14 13.44 -9.63
C ARG A 59 -13.47 13.83 -8.98
N ARG A 60 -13.98 13.02 -8.05
CA ARG A 60 -15.28 13.27 -7.40
C ARG A 60 -15.23 14.47 -6.45
N THR A 61 -14.13 14.67 -5.73
CA THR A 61 -13.96 15.85 -4.87
C THR A 61 -13.81 17.14 -5.68
N ASN A 62 -13.16 17.10 -6.84
CA ASN A 62 -12.99 18.27 -7.70
C ASN A 62 -14.33 18.82 -8.24
N VAL A 63 -15.35 17.97 -8.42
CA VAL A 63 -16.69 18.41 -8.85
C VAL A 63 -17.39 19.22 -7.76
N VAL A 64 -17.19 18.88 -6.49
CA VAL A 64 -17.81 19.58 -5.36
C VAL A 64 -17.10 20.91 -5.09
N GLY A 65 -15.77 20.95 -5.23
CA GLY A 65 -14.95 22.15 -5.02
C GLY A 65 -14.76 22.49 -3.55
N ILE A 66 -15.83 22.92 -2.86
CA ILE A 66 -15.82 23.32 -1.44
C ILE A 66 -16.87 22.51 -0.68
N PHE A 67 -16.47 21.87 0.42
CA PHE A 67 -17.36 21.11 1.27
C PHE A 67 -17.89 21.96 2.44
N PRO A 68 -19.17 21.77 2.85
CA PRO A 68 -19.78 22.54 3.93
C PRO A 68 -19.30 22.12 5.33
N ASN A 69 -18.77 20.89 5.48
CA ASN A 69 -18.15 20.37 6.71
C ASN A 69 -17.37 19.07 6.41
N ASP A 70 -16.55 18.65 7.38
CA ASP A 70 -15.73 17.43 7.29
C ASP A 70 -16.58 16.16 7.12
N ALA A 71 -17.76 16.12 7.74
CA ALA A 71 -18.64 14.96 7.61
C ALA A 71 -19.14 14.77 6.16
N ALA A 72 -19.27 15.84 5.37
CA ALA A 72 -19.68 15.77 3.98
C ALA A 72 -18.63 15.11 3.08
N ILE A 73 -17.34 15.45 3.26
CA ILE A 73 -16.26 14.80 2.51
C ILE A 73 -16.10 13.34 2.93
N VAL A 74 -16.21 13.03 4.23
CA VAL A 74 -16.17 11.65 4.73
C VAL A 74 -17.28 10.81 4.10
N ARG A 75 -18.50 11.34 3.96
CA ARG A 75 -19.59 10.62 3.28
C ARG A 75 -19.30 10.35 1.80
N LEU A 76 -18.79 11.33 1.07
CA LEU A 76 -18.48 11.16 -0.36
C LEU A 76 -17.33 10.16 -0.60
N VAL A 77 -16.24 10.31 0.15
CA VAL A 77 -15.09 9.39 0.05
C VAL A 77 -15.51 8.01 0.56
N GLY A 78 -16.24 7.95 1.67
CA GLY A 78 -16.79 6.72 2.22
C GLY A 78 -17.66 5.96 1.22
N SER A 79 -18.57 6.63 0.52
CA SER A 79 -19.38 5.97 -0.51
C SER A 79 -18.52 5.42 -1.66
N GLN A 80 -17.46 6.13 -2.06
CA GLN A 80 -16.52 5.65 -3.08
C GLN A 80 -15.74 4.41 -2.62
N LEU A 81 -15.34 4.38 -1.35
CA LEU A 81 -14.65 3.22 -0.76
C LEU A 81 -15.58 2.01 -0.65
N LEU A 82 -16.85 2.21 -0.31
CA LEU A 82 -17.86 1.15 -0.29
C LEU A 82 -18.08 0.56 -1.68
N GLU A 83 -18.26 1.42 -2.70
CA GLU A 83 -18.38 0.99 -4.10
C GLU A 83 -17.14 0.18 -4.54
N GLN A 84 -15.95 0.64 -4.16
CA GLN A 84 -14.70 -0.06 -4.47
C GLN A 84 -14.58 -1.41 -3.76
N GLN A 85 -15.02 -1.50 -2.50
CA GLN A 85 -15.03 -2.74 -1.74
C GLN A 85 -15.98 -3.75 -2.37
N GLU A 86 -17.18 -3.32 -2.80
CA GLU A 86 -18.12 -4.18 -3.50
C GLU A 86 -17.52 -4.75 -4.80
N GLU A 87 -16.87 -3.92 -5.62
CA GLU A 87 -16.16 -4.38 -6.82
C GLU A 87 -15.13 -5.47 -6.48
N TRP A 88 -14.36 -5.28 -5.40
CA TRP A 88 -13.33 -6.24 -4.99
C TRP A 88 -13.89 -7.57 -4.50
N GLN A 89 -15.04 -7.55 -3.81
CA GLN A 89 -15.73 -8.75 -3.36
C GLN A 89 -16.33 -9.54 -4.54
N LEU A 90 -16.84 -8.84 -5.56
CA LEU A 90 -17.46 -9.46 -6.73
C LEU A 90 -16.43 -10.00 -7.73
N GLU A 91 -15.30 -9.32 -7.91
CA GLU A 91 -14.22 -9.74 -8.82
C GLU A 91 -13.30 -10.81 -8.19
N ARG A 92 -13.86 -11.95 -7.74
CA ARG A 92 -13.16 -13.05 -7.04
C ARG A 92 -11.91 -13.58 -7.76
N ARG A 93 -11.82 -13.43 -9.10
CA ARG A 93 -10.65 -13.83 -9.89
C ARG A 93 -9.52 -12.78 -9.90
N ARG A 94 -9.85 -11.51 -9.67
CA ARG A 94 -8.88 -10.41 -9.74
C ARG A 94 -8.08 -10.26 -8.46
N PHE A 95 -8.70 -10.57 -7.32
CA PHE A 95 -8.05 -10.55 -6.00
C PHE A 95 -7.57 -11.95 -5.56
N PHE A 96 -7.09 -12.08 -4.32
CA PHE A 96 -6.59 -13.34 -3.79
C PHE A 96 -7.74 -14.34 -3.61
N SER A 97 -7.58 -15.58 -4.06
CA SER A 97 -8.60 -16.60 -3.84
C SER A 97 -8.39 -17.28 -2.49
N GLU A 98 -9.46 -17.78 -1.90
CA GLU A 98 -9.42 -18.52 -0.63
C GLU A 98 -8.40 -19.66 -0.65
N ALA A 99 -8.36 -20.44 -1.73
CA ALA A 99 -7.42 -21.55 -1.90
C ALA A 99 -5.95 -21.09 -1.91
N THR A 100 -5.67 -19.89 -2.39
CA THR A 100 -4.30 -19.34 -2.41
C THR A 100 -3.93 -18.64 -1.10
N MET A 101 -4.91 -18.01 -0.44
CA MET A 101 -4.74 -17.41 0.88
C MET A 101 -4.46 -18.47 1.96
N ALA A 102 -5.07 -19.66 1.84
CA ALA A 102 -4.82 -20.78 2.75
C ALA A 102 -3.37 -21.33 2.71
N LYS A 103 -2.55 -20.91 1.72
CA LYS A 103 -1.13 -21.26 1.62
C LYS A 103 -0.23 -20.32 2.43
N ILE A 104 -0.76 -19.22 2.96
CA ILE A 104 -0.01 -18.27 3.76
C ILE A 104 0.24 -18.92 5.13
N PRO A 105 1.49 -19.02 5.59
CA PRO A 105 1.78 -19.56 6.91
C PRO A 105 1.17 -18.67 8.00
N GLU A 106 0.65 -19.29 9.05
CA GLU A 106 0.21 -18.57 10.25
C GLU A 106 1.41 -17.81 10.85
N PRO A 107 1.20 -16.57 11.33
CA PRO A 107 2.28 -15.81 11.94
C PRO A 107 2.74 -16.51 13.23
N GLU A 108 4.07 -16.63 13.40
CA GLU A 108 4.68 -17.26 14.59
C GLU A 108 4.41 -16.46 15.88
N GLU A 109 4.21 -15.15 15.75
CA GLU A 109 3.85 -14.24 16.83
C GLU A 109 2.51 -13.55 16.54
N PRO A 110 1.64 -13.35 17.55
CA PRO A 110 0.41 -12.60 17.36
C PRO A 110 0.70 -11.23 16.75
N LEU A 111 -0.03 -10.89 15.69
CA LEU A 111 0.07 -9.57 15.08
C LEU A 111 -0.39 -8.51 16.09
N GLU A 112 0.56 -7.86 16.76
CA GLU A 112 0.29 -6.57 17.38
C GLU A 112 0.03 -5.57 16.25
N LEU A 113 -1.22 -5.14 16.12
CA LEU A 113 -1.57 -4.00 15.27
C LEU A 113 -0.96 -2.74 15.90
N THR A 114 0.33 -2.53 15.67
CA THR A 114 0.96 -1.26 16.01
C THR A 114 0.26 -0.19 15.20
N GLU A 115 -0.37 0.78 15.88
CA GLU A 115 -0.84 1.99 15.23
C GLU A 115 0.28 2.52 14.32
N ALA A 116 -0.06 2.84 13.08
CA ALA A 116 0.91 3.31 12.10
C ALA A 116 1.79 4.40 12.75
N ASP A 117 3.09 4.09 12.88
CA ASP A 117 4.06 4.92 13.58
C ASP A 117 3.85 6.40 13.21
N PRO A 118 3.48 7.28 14.17
CA PRO A 118 3.16 8.68 13.89
C PRO A 118 4.32 9.41 13.21
N THR A 119 5.55 8.87 13.31
CA THR A 119 6.74 9.36 12.62
C THR A 119 6.67 9.20 11.09
N LYS A 120 5.95 8.19 10.57
CA LYS A 120 5.73 8.01 9.11
C LYS A 120 4.69 9.02 8.54
N LYS A 121 3.76 9.56 9.36
CA LYS A 121 2.85 10.66 8.94
C LYS A 121 3.61 11.98 8.70
N ALA A 122 4.67 12.24 9.45
CA ALA A 122 5.47 13.45 9.30
C ALA A 122 6.25 13.47 7.97
N ALA A 123 6.75 12.32 7.51
CA ALA A 123 7.45 12.21 6.21
C ALA A 123 6.53 12.38 5.00
N ALA A 124 5.22 12.09 5.14
CA ALA A 124 4.22 12.32 4.09
C ALA A 124 3.64 13.76 4.09
N THR A 125 4.06 14.61 5.04
CA THR A 125 3.68 16.02 5.16
C THR A 125 4.77 16.96 4.60
N ILE A 126 5.65 16.46 3.71
CA ILE A 126 6.60 17.30 3.02
C ILE A 126 5.87 18.08 1.90
N ARG A 127 5.64 19.34 2.26
CA ARG A 127 5.36 20.56 1.47
C ARG A 127 5.67 20.52 -0.02
#